data_AF-A0A349BY55-F1
#
_entry.id   AF-A0A349BY55-F1
#
_cell.length_a   1.000
_cell.length_b   1.000
_cell.length_c   1.000
_cell.angle_alpha   90.00
_cell.angle_beta   90.00
_cell.angle_gamma   90.00
#
_symmetry.space_group_name_H-M   'P 1'
#
loop_
_entity.id
_entity.type
_entity.pdbx_description
1 polymer ?
#
loop_
_entity_poly.entity_id
_entity_poly.type
_entity_poly.pdbx_seq_one_letter_code
_entity_poly.pdbx_strand_id
1 'polypeptide(L)'
;MIYSISAARRKITEMFSFRTGRTARYFQTAFRFFVKTAKTSLYKEKFWRYTLLILPEHLFICRPSGQRNEEPMASITKFGEKIKLRREELGISQEQLGNLCGVSRRTIVSYETMGKFPRASTLSRLSRALGVTARYLSRDDLDDPQAGMEEEPFVQAAQEAFGRRAADEMAELLSRSQALFAGGSLSEDQKDLFFEAVSRAYFMNKQHAREKFGRSGRPADAADPEPDTSPSNKS
;
A
#
# COMPACT_ATOMS: atom_id res chain seq x y z
N MET A 1 9.72 -17.38 -59.84
CA MET A 1 9.97 -17.94 -58.49
C MET A 1 8.89 -18.96 -58.14
N ILE A 2 9.08 -20.22 -58.52
CA ILE A 2 8.17 -21.31 -58.12
C ILE A 2 8.73 -21.86 -56.80
N TYR A 3 8.22 -21.37 -55.68
CA TYR A 3 8.46 -22.03 -54.40
C TYR A 3 7.85 -23.43 -54.50
N SER A 4 8.70 -24.45 -54.67
CA SER A 4 8.27 -25.85 -54.65
C SER A 4 7.43 -26.08 -53.39
N ILE A 5 6.32 -26.80 -53.53
CA ILE A 5 5.43 -27.15 -52.41
C ILE A 5 6.22 -27.77 -51.25
N SER A 6 7.33 -28.46 -51.56
CA SER A 6 8.28 -29.02 -50.60
C SER A 6 9.06 -27.98 -49.79
N ALA A 7 9.37 -26.82 -50.39
CA ALA A 7 10.02 -25.70 -49.72
C ALA A 7 9.05 -24.92 -48.82
N ALA A 8 7.81 -24.69 -49.28
CA ALA A 8 6.76 -24.09 -48.46
C ALA A 8 6.41 -24.97 -47.24
N ARG A 9 6.34 -26.29 -47.44
CA ARG A 9 6.08 -27.27 -46.38
C ARG A 9 7.19 -27.27 -45.32
N ARG A 10 8.46 -27.17 -45.71
CA ARG A 10 9.59 -27.04 -44.77
C ARG A 10 9.50 -25.76 -43.93
N LYS A 11 9.27 -24.61 -44.59
CA LYS A 11 9.21 -23.30 -43.92
C LYS A 11 8.05 -23.18 -42.92
N ILE A 12 6.90 -23.76 -43.27
CA ILE A 12 5.75 -23.84 -42.35
C ILE A 12 6.07 -24.81 -41.20
N THR A 13 6.68 -25.96 -41.47
CA THR A 13 7.03 -26.90 -40.40
C THR A 13 8.06 -26.30 -39.43
N GLU A 14 9.06 -25.56 -39.93
CA GLU A 14 10.03 -24.82 -39.12
C GLU A 14 9.39 -23.72 -38.26
N MET A 15 8.45 -22.94 -38.81
CA MET A 15 7.71 -21.94 -38.02
C MET A 15 6.88 -22.56 -36.88
N PHE A 16 6.44 -23.81 -37.03
CA PHE A 16 5.59 -24.50 -36.06
C PHE A 16 6.36 -25.43 -35.10
N SER A 17 7.58 -25.86 -35.44
CA SER A 17 8.45 -26.63 -34.54
C SER A 17 8.88 -25.85 -33.29
N PHE A 18 8.75 -24.51 -33.31
CA PHE A 18 9.08 -23.65 -32.17
C PHE A 18 7.93 -23.48 -31.15
N ARG A 19 6.77 -24.13 -31.36
CA ARG A 19 5.55 -23.87 -30.58
C ARG A 19 4.92 -25.16 -30.04
N THR A 20 5.49 -25.71 -28.97
CA THR A 20 4.86 -26.83 -28.23
C THR A 20 3.70 -26.31 -27.38
N GLY A 21 2.47 -26.46 -27.87
CA GLY A 21 1.24 -26.12 -27.14
C GLY A 21 -0.03 -26.63 -27.80
N ARG A 22 -1.15 -26.64 -27.06
CA ARG A 22 -2.46 -27.19 -27.49
C ARG A 22 -3.00 -26.58 -28.80
N THR A 23 -2.57 -25.38 -29.17
CA THR A 23 -2.93 -24.68 -30.41
C THR A 23 -2.30 -25.26 -31.68
N ALA A 24 -1.17 -25.97 -31.57
CA ALA A 24 -0.51 -26.60 -32.72
C ALA A 24 -1.28 -27.81 -33.28
N ARG A 25 -2.03 -28.52 -32.42
CA ARG A 25 -2.83 -29.70 -32.82
C ARG A 25 -4.05 -29.32 -33.67
N TYR A 26 -4.73 -28.23 -33.34
CA TYR A 26 -5.88 -27.75 -34.12
C TYR A 26 -5.49 -27.33 -35.53
N PHE A 27 -4.36 -26.64 -35.68
CA PHE A 27 -3.85 -26.22 -36.98
C PHE A 27 -3.35 -27.39 -37.84
N GLN A 28 -2.68 -28.39 -37.25
CA GLN A 28 -2.26 -29.58 -37.99
C GLN A 28 -3.44 -30.40 -38.54
N THR A 29 -4.54 -30.51 -37.79
CA THR A 29 -5.73 -31.25 -38.23
C THR A 29 -6.45 -30.51 -39.36
N ALA A 30 -6.62 -29.19 -39.24
CA ALA A 30 -7.23 -28.36 -40.29
C ALA A 30 -6.39 -28.36 -41.59
N PHE A 31 -5.06 -28.32 -41.47
CA PHE A 31 -4.16 -28.37 -42.63
C PHE A 31 -4.15 -29.74 -43.32
N ARG A 32 -4.20 -30.85 -42.55
CA ARG A 32 -4.33 -32.21 -43.10
C ARG A 32 -5.65 -32.39 -43.86
N PHE A 33 -6.74 -31.80 -43.37
CA PHE A 33 -8.04 -31.86 -44.03
C PHE A 33 -8.02 -31.10 -45.37
N PHE A 34 -7.38 -29.92 -45.41
CA PHE A 34 -7.24 -29.10 -46.60
C PHE A 34 -6.36 -29.73 -47.70
N VAL A 35 -5.24 -30.36 -47.32
CA VAL A 35 -4.37 -31.06 -48.28
C VAL A 35 -5.07 -32.29 -48.88
N LYS A 36 -6.04 -32.89 -48.18
CA LYS A 36 -6.77 -34.07 -48.65
C LYS A 36 -7.89 -33.74 -49.64
N THR A 37 -8.43 -32.51 -49.62
CA THR A 37 -9.57 -32.08 -50.45
C THR A 37 -9.19 -31.28 -51.69
N ALA A 38 -7.95 -30.78 -51.80
CA ALA A 38 -7.49 -30.00 -52.95
C ALA A 38 -7.04 -30.89 -54.13
N LYS A 39 -7.98 -31.59 -54.80
CA LYS A 39 -7.72 -32.37 -56.02
C LYS A 39 -8.23 -31.73 -57.32
N THR A 40 -8.85 -30.55 -57.27
CA THR A 40 -9.39 -29.85 -58.46
C THR A 40 -8.67 -28.52 -58.67
N SER A 41 -8.11 -28.31 -59.87
CA SER A 41 -7.13 -27.25 -60.15
C SER A 41 -7.69 -25.83 -60.27
N LEU A 42 -8.97 -25.61 -59.94
CA LEU A 42 -9.68 -24.33 -60.10
C LEU A 42 -9.82 -23.52 -58.80
N TYR A 43 -9.01 -23.82 -57.78
CA TYR A 43 -8.98 -23.10 -56.50
C TYR A 43 -7.59 -22.62 -56.07
N LYS A 44 -6.62 -22.53 -57.00
CA LYS A 44 -5.24 -22.13 -56.65
C LYS A 44 -5.04 -20.61 -56.51
N GLU A 45 -5.76 -19.77 -57.27
CA GLU A 45 -5.57 -18.31 -57.19
C GLU A 45 -6.53 -17.60 -56.23
N LYS A 46 -7.77 -18.07 -56.07
CA LYS A 46 -8.70 -17.48 -55.10
C LYS A 46 -8.35 -17.80 -53.66
N PHE A 47 -7.65 -18.90 -53.40
CA PHE A 47 -7.27 -19.27 -52.04
C PHE A 47 -6.21 -18.33 -51.46
N TRP A 48 -5.22 -17.87 -52.25
CA TRP A 48 -4.24 -16.88 -51.78
C TRP A 48 -4.84 -15.50 -51.49
N ARG A 49 -5.95 -15.13 -52.14
CA ARG A 49 -6.72 -13.92 -51.81
C ARG A 49 -7.57 -14.10 -50.54
N TYR A 50 -8.06 -15.31 -50.27
CA TYR A 50 -8.83 -15.61 -49.06
C TYR A 50 -7.98 -15.95 -47.82
N THR A 51 -6.78 -16.54 -47.97
CA THR A 51 -5.85 -16.74 -46.85
C THR A 51 -5.15 -15.47 -46.40
N LEU A 52 -5.07 -14.44 -47.25
CA LEU A 52 -4.64 -13.10 -46.82
C LEU A 52 -5.75 -12.29 -46.13
N LEU A 53 -7.03 -12.62 -46.34
CA LEU A 53 -8.18 -11.94 -45.72
C LEU A 53 -8.75 -12.66 -44.48
N ILE A 54 -8.20 -13.81 -44.11
CA ILE A 54 -8.46 -14.50 -42.85
C ILE A 54 -7.15 -14.55 -42.03
N LEU A 55 -6.43 -13.43 -42.01
CA LEU A 55 -5.62 -13.09 -40.85
C LEU A 55 -6.53 -12.22 -39.97
N PRO A 56 -6.98 -12.72 -38.82
CA PRO A 56 -7.67 -11.85 -37.89
C PRO A 56 -6.72 -10.72 -37.54
N GLU A 57 -7.15 -9.47 -37.68
CA GLU A 57 -6.56 -8.32 -36.98
C GLU A 57 -6.56 -8.52 -35.44
N HIS A 58 -7.11 -9.62 -34.97
CA HIS A 58 -7.00 -10.15 -33.63
C HIS A 58 -5.82 -11.13 -33.47
N LEU A 59 -4.72 -10.93 -34.20
CA LEU A 59 -3.41 -11.44 -33.76
C LEU A 59 -3.01 -10.67 -32.50
N PHE A 60 -3.71 -11.04 -31.42
CA PHE A 60 -3.19 -11.33 -30.10
C PHE A 60 -1.74 -10.91 -30.01
N ILE A 61 -1.57 -9.67 -29.55
CA ILE A 61 -0.31 -9.12 -29.08
C ILE A 61 0.16 -10.08 -27.99
N CYS A 62 0.90 -11.13 -28.38
CA CYS A 62 1.73 -11.87 -27.47
C CYS A 62 2.86 -10.88 -27.16
N ARG A 63 2.60 -10.00 -26.20
CA ARG A 63 3.58 -9.06 -25.64
C ARG A 63 4.83 -9.89 -25.36
N PRO A 64 5.97 -9.60 -25.99
CA PRO A 64 7.17 -10.38 -25.78
C PRO A 64 7.53 -10.33 -24.30
N SER A 65 7.43 -11.49 -23.64
CA SER A 65 7.95 -11.70 -22.29
C SER A 65 9.47 -11.68 -22.40
N GLY A 66 10.07 -10.48 -22.39
CA GLY A 66 11.51 -10.37 -22.62
C GLY A 66 12.05 -8.97 -22.92
N GLN A 67 11.21 -7.94 -22.99
CA GLN A 67 11.68 -6.56 -22.90
C GLN A 67 11.14 -5.99 -21.59
N ARG A 68 11.98 -6.02 -20.54
CA ARG A 68 11.83 -5.03 -19.47
C ARG A 68 12.21 -3.73 -20.15
N ASN A 69 11.20 -2.98 -20.60
CA ASN A 69 11.39 -1.58 -20.90
C ASN A 69 12.02 -0.99 -19.63
N GLU A 70 13.29 -0.63 -19.70
CA GLU A 70 13.90 0.28 -18.73
C GLU A 70 13.28 1.66 -19.00
N GLU A 71 12.00 1.79 -18.69
CA GLU A 71 11.37 3.11 -18.66
C GLU A 71 11.95 3.83 -17.44
N PRO A 72 12.40 5.08 -17.62
CA PRO A 72 13.03 5.82 -16.55
C PRO A 72 11.99 6.10 -15.47
N MET A 73 12.24 5.44 -14.34
CA MET A 73 11.82 5.72 -12.97
C MET A 73 10.35 6.04 -12.74
N ALA A 74 9.64 4.98 -12.35
CA ALA A 74 8.42 5.01 -11.55
C ALA A 74 8.44 6.23 -10.61
N SER A 75 7.35 7.01 -10.59
CA SER A 75 7.16 8.03 -9.58
C SER A 75 7.27 7.35 -8.22
N ILE A 76 8.44 7.42 -7.60
CA ILE A 76 8.65 6.84 -6.30
C ILE A 76 7.76 7.65 -5.37
N THR A 77 6.71 7.02 -4.86
CA THR A 77 5.84 7.65 -3.88
C THR A 77 6.64 7.80 -2.59
N LYS A 78 6.57 8.96 -1.95
CA LYS A 78 7.24 9.24 -0.67
C LYS A 78 6.99 8.14 0.38
N PHE A 79 5.80 7.53 0.36
CA PHE A 79 5.47 6.30 1.09
C PHE A 79 6.48 5.16 0.92
N GLY A 80 6.81 4.80 -0.31
CA GLY A 80 7.72 3.71 -0.65
C GLY A 80 9.17 4.01 -0.24
N GLU A 81 9.59 5.28 -0.35
CA GLU A 81 10.89 5.75 0.14
C GLU A 81 11.02 5.57 1.65
N LYS A 82 10.02 5.98 2.42
CA LYS A 82 10.02 5.84 3.88
C LYS A 82 10.17 4.39 4.33
N ILE A 83 9.45 3.48 3.68
CA ILE A 83 9.57 2.04 3.96
C ILE A 83 10.98 1.56 3.65
N LYS A 84 11.51 1.91 2.48
CA LYS A 84 12.83 1.47 2.04
C LYS A 84 13.94 2.00 2.96
N LEU A 85 13.90 3.29 3.27
CA LEU A 85 14.84 3.96 4.17
C LEU A 85 14.83 3.29 5.54
N ARG A 86 13.65 3.14 6.14
CA ARG A 86 13.53 2.54 7.47
C ARG A 86 13.97 1.08 7.50
N ARG A 87 13.68 0.33 6.42
CA ARG A 87 14.14 -1.05 6.24
C ARG A 87 15.66 -1.14 6.20
N GLU A 88 16.31 -0.20 5.52
CA GLU A 88 17.77 -0.13 5.39
C GLU A 88 18.44 0.27 6.72
N GLU A 89 17.87 1.21 7.46
CA GLU A 89 18.30 1.57 8.83
C GLU A 89 18.25 0.37 9.78
N LEU A 90 17.21 -0.48 9.66
CA LEU A 90 17.05 -1.70 10.45
C LEU A 90 17.91 -2.86 9.95
N GLY A 91 18.56 -2.74 8.78
CA GLY A 91 19.38 -3.80 8.19
C GLY A 91 18.60 -5.05 7.76
N ILE A 92 17.28 -4.95 7.56
CA ILE A 92 16.43 -6.12 7.21
C ILE A 92 16.20 -6.23 5.70
N SER A 93 16.05 -7.46 5.21
CA SER A 93 15.75 -7.73 3.80
C SER A 93 14.25 -7.55 3.49
N GLN A 94 13.90 -7.34 2.22
CA GLN A 94 12.49 -7.28 1.77
C GLN A 94 11.71 -8.57 2.10
N GLU A 95 12.40 -9.71 2.15
CA GLU A 95 11.80 -11.00 2.52
C GLU A 95 11.53 -11.07 4.03
N GLN A 96 12.48 -10.63 4.85
CA GLN A 96 12.32 -10.55 6.30
C GLN A 96 11.18 -9.59 6.67
N LEU A 97 11.13 -8.40 6.06
CA LEU A 97 10.02 -7.46 6.27
C LEU A 97 8.67 -8.08 5.87
N GLY A 98 8.63 -8.80 4.75
CA GLY A 98 7.45 -9.55 4.32
C GLY A 98 7.00 -10.57 5.35
N ASN A 99 7.94 -11.36 5.90
CA ASN A 99 7.67 -12.36 6.93
C ASN A 99 7.14 -11.73 8.22
N LEU A 100 7.76 -10.64 8.70
CA LEU A 100 7.32 -9.89 9.88
C LEU A 100 5.89 -9.33 9.72
N CYS A 101 5.58 -8.83 8.52
CA CYS A 101 4.27 -8.26 8.23
C CYS A 101 3.22 -9.31 7.85
N GLY A 102 3.61 -10.56 7.57
CA GLY A 102 2.73 -11.59 7.01
C GLY A 102 2.25 -11.27 5.59
N VAL A 103 3.14 -10.78 4.72
CA VAL A 103 2.88 -10.51 3.30
C VAL A 103 4.00 -11.06 2.42
N SER A 104 3.71 -11.35 1.15
CA SER A 104 4.74 -11.87 0.24
C SER A 104 5.82 -10.84 -0.06
N ARG A 105 7.06 -11.28 -0.32
CA ARG A 105 8.16 -10.42 -0.79
C ARG A 105 7.74 -9.55 -1.99
N ARG A 106 6.98 -10.11 -2.95
CA ARG A 106 6.48 -9.39 -4.13
C ARG A 106 5.58 -8.21 -3.73
N THR A 107 4.82 -8.36 -2.64
CA THR A 107 3.96 -7.31 -2.10
C THR A 107 4.80 -6.16 -1.53
N ILE A 108 5.89 -6.44 -0.83
CA ILE A 108 6.82 -5.40 -0.33
C ILE A 108 7.45 -4.63 -1.48
N VAL A 109 7.94 -5.32 -2.52
CA VAL A 109 8.48 -4.67 -3.74
C VAL A 109 7.43 -3.77 -4.40
N SER A 110 6.15 -4.18 -4.41
CA SER A 110 5.05 -3.35 -4.91
C SER A 110 4.86 -2.06 -4.14
N TYR A 111 5.10 -2.07 -2.83
CA TYR A 111 4.98 -0.89 -1.98
C TYR A 111 6.18 0.06 -2.18
N GLU A 112 7.39 -0.49 -2.27
CA GLU A 112 8.61 0.31 -2.45
C GLU A 112 8.74 0.91 -3.85
N THR A 113 8.31 0.20 -4.90
CA THR A 113 8.61 0.59 -6.30
C THR A 113 7.39 0.97 -7.14
N MET A 114 6.23 0.35 -6.90
CA MET A 114 5.04 0.53 -7.76
C MET A 114 4.02 1.53 -7.22
N GLY A 115 4.37 2.29 -6.17
CA GLY A 115 3.50 3.32 -5.59
C GLY A 115 2.17 2.81 -5.03
N LYS A 116 2.09 1.52 -4.68
CA LYS A 116 0.85 0.91 -4.18
C LYS A 116 0.68 1.17 -2.69
N PHE A 117 -0.47 1.69 -2.29
CA PHE A 117 -0.79 1.88 -0.87
C PHE A 117 -1.40 0.60 -0.25
N PRO A 118 -0.97 0.17 0.96
CA PRO A 118 -1.53 -0.98 1.65
C PRO A 118 -2.93 -0.72 2.23
N ARG A 119 -3.65 -1.79 2.56
CA ARG A 119 -4.87 -1.68 3.39
C ARG A 119 -4.49 -1.32 4.83
N ALA A 120 -5.42 -0.72 5.58
CA ALA A 120 -5.21 -0.31 6.98
C ALA A 120 -4.64 -1.43 7.88
N SER A 121 -5.11 -2.66 7.73
CA SER A 121 -4.60 -3.82 8.49
C SER A 121 -3.15 -4.19 8.14
N THR A 122 -2.76 -4.04 6.88
CA THR A 122 -1.37 -4.27 6.45
C THR A 122 -0.48 -3.10 6.84
N LEU A 123 -0.99 -1.87 6.79
CA LEU A 123 -0.29 -0.68 7.24
C LEU A 123 0.08 -0.75 8.73
N SER A 124 -0.84 -1.16 9.60
CA SER A 124 -0.57 -1.36 11.03
C SER A 124 0.46 -2.46 11.31
N ARG A 125 0.50 -3.50 10.47
CA ARG A 125 1.55 -4.54 10.56
C ARG A 125 2.90 -4.01 10.10
N LEU A 126 2.95 -3.23 9.03
CA LEU A 126 4.15 -2.57 8.54
C LEU A 126 4.71 -1.59 9.57
N SER A 127 3.86 -0.74 10.15
CA SER A 127 4.28 0.25 11.14
C SER A 127 4.88 -0.42 12.38
N ARG A 128 4.25 -1.50 12.87
CA ARG A 128 4.79 -2.29 13.98
C ARG A 128 6.12 -2.97 13.65
N ALA A 129 6.25 -3.54 12.44
CA ALA A 129 7.49 -4.21 12.02
C ALA A 129 8.67 -3.25 11.82
N LEU A 130 8.39 -2.03 11.36
CA LEU A 130 9.39 -0.98 11.14
C LEU A 130 9.66 -0.12 12.40
N GLY A 131 8.87 -0.31 13.46
CA GLY A 131 8.96 0.48 14.68
C GLY A 131 8.73 1.96 14.42
N VAL A 132 7.69 2.29 13.66
CA VAL A 132 7.26 3.66 13.33
C VAL A 132 5.75 3.78 13.48
N THR A 133 5.24 5.01 13.55
CA THR A 133 3.80 5.28 13.62
C THR A 133 3.10 5.00 12.29
N ALA A 134 1.84 4.59 12.32
CA ALA A 134 1.05 4.44 11.08
C ALA A 134 0.84 5.80 10.39
N ARG A 135 0.83 6.87 11.18
CA ARG A 135 0.76 8.27 10.72
C ARG A 135 2.00 8.68 9.93
N TYR A 136 3.20 8.35 10.42
CA TYR A 136 4.46 8.61 9.71
C TYR A 136 4.49 7.99 8.32
N LEU A 137 4.05 6.73 8.19
CA LEU A 137 3.98 6.07 6.91
C LEU A 137 2.91 6.70 6.00
N SER A 138 1.75 7.08 6.53
CA SER A 138 0.62 7.52 5.72
C SER A 138 0.71 8.95 5.20
N ARG A 139 1.33 9.86 5.97
CA ARG A 139 1.37 11.27 5.61
C ARG A 139 2.70 11.64 4.98
N ASP A 140 2.66 12.46 3.94
CA ASP A 140 3.85 12.89 3.23
C ASP A 140 4.56 14.09 3.88
N ASP A 141 3.96 14.74 4.88
CA ASP A 141 4.51 15.91 5.60
C ASP A 141 5.55 15.53 6.67
N LEU A 142 5.56 14.28 7.15
CA LEU A 142 6.44 13.83 8.22
C LEU A 142 7.71 13.17 7.68
N ASP A 143 8.89 13.72 7.95
CA ASP A 143 10.17 13.11 7.53
C ASP A 143 10.86 12.32 8.65
N ASP A 144 10.58 12.65 9.92
CA ASP A 144 11.15 11.99 11.09
C ASP A 144 10.42 10.66 11.42
N PRO A 145 11.11 9.50 11.42
CA PRO A 145 10.54 8.20 11.80
C PRO A 145 10.02 8.12 13.24
N GLN A 146 10.53 8.95 14.16
CA GLN A 146 10.09 8.98 15.56
C GLN A 146 8.89 9.92 15.79
N ALA A 147 8.45 10.65 14.77
CA ALA A 147 7.33 11.57 14.89
C ALA A 147 6.05 10.85 15.35
N GLY A 148 5.53 11.32 16.49
CA GLY A 148 4.29 10.84 17.10
C GLY A 148 4.42 9.56 17.94
N MET A 149 5.62 9.01 18.14
CA MET A 149 5.80 7.79 18.96
C MET A 149 5.41 7.99 20.42
N GLU A 150 5.66 9.19 20.96
CA GLU A 150 5.23 9.57 22.33
C GLU A 150 3.71 9.68 22.46
N GLU A 151 3.01 9.99 21.36
CA GLU A 151 1.56 10.19 21.32
C GLU A 151 0.79 8.87 21.13
N GLU A 152 1.40 7.88 20.47
CA GLU A 152 0.78 6.59 20.12
C GLU A 152 0.10 5.87 21.31
N PRO A 153 0.67 5.78 22.53
CA PRO A 153 0.00 5.14 23.65
C PRO A 153 -1.35 5.80 24.01
N PHE A 154 -1.42 7.13 23.90
CA PHE A 154 -2.64 7.89 24.18
C PHE A 154 -3.69 7.70 23.07
N VAL A 155 -3.23 7.71 21.82
CA VAL A 155 -4.09 7.45 20.65
C VAL A 155 -4.65 6.03 20.69
N GLN A 156 -3.83 5.04 21.04
CA GLN A 156 -4.26 3.65 21.19
C GLN A 156 -5.26 3.50 22.34
N ALA A 157 -5.00 4.10 23.51
CA ALA A 157 -5.94 4.08 24.62
C ALA A 157 -7.30 4.70 24.26
N ALA A 158 -7.30 5.82 23.51
CA ALA A 158 -8.52 6.43 23.00
C ALA A 158 -9.25 5.51 21.99
N GLN A 159 -8.51 4.80 21.14
CA GLN A 159 -9.07 3.84 20.20
C GLN A 159 -9.76 2.67 20.92
N GLU A 160 -9.15 2.14 21.98
CA GLU A 160 -9.67 1.02 22.75
C GLU A 160 -10.91 1.41 23.55
N ALA A 161 -10.92 2.61 24.14
CA ALA A 161 -12.03 3.09 24.96
C ALA A 161 -13.23 3.61 24.16
N PHE A 162 -12.99 4.33 23.07
CA PHE A 162 -14.02 5.13 22.37
C PHE A 162 -14.09 4.85 20.85
N GLY A 163 -13.22 3.98 20.34
CA GLY A 163 -13.18 3.59 18.94
C GLY A 163 -12.33 4.51 18.05
N ARG A 164 -12.35 4.21 16.75
CA ARG A 164 -11.42 4.82 15.77
C ARG A 164 -11.55 6.34 15.65
N ARG A 165 -12.78 6.88 15.69
CA ARG A 165 -13.00 8.33 15.55
C ARG A 165 -12.35 9.12 16.69
N ALA A 166 -12.49 8.65 17.92
CA ALA A 166 -11.88 9.28 19.08
C ALA A 166 -10.35 9.21 19.04
N ALA A 167 -9.79 8.12 18.50
CA ALA A 167 -8.35 8.00 18.26
C ALA A 167 -7.85 9.04 17.26
N ASP A 168 -8.57 9.21 16.14
CA ASP A 168 -8.24 10.20 15.12
C ASP A 168 -8.31 11.63 15.70
N GLU A 169 -9.35 11.94 16.50
CA GLU A 169 -9.51 13.22 17.20
C GLU A 169 -8.40 13.47 18.22
N MET A 170 -8.03 12.46 19.01
CA MET A 170 -6.93 12.54 19.97
C MET A 170 -5.59 12.81 19.27
N ALA A 171 -5.31 12.08 18.19
CA ALA A 171 -4.08 12.24 17.40
C ALA A 171 -4.01 13.63 16.72
N GLU A 172 -5.14 14.21 16.32
CA GLU A 172 -5.19 15.56 15.79
C GLU A 172 -4.93 16.60 16.88
N LEU A 173 -5.59 16.47 18.04
CA LEU A 173 -5.44 17.38 19.16
C LEU A 173 -4.00 17.42 19.68
N LEU A 174 -3.40 16.26 19.96
CA LEU A 174 -2.02 16.16 20.45
C LEU A 174 -1.03 16.78 19.47
N SER A 175 -1.13 16.42 18.19
CA SER A 175 -0.26 16.95 17.15
C SER A 175 -0.39 18.48 17.01
N ARG A 176 -1.62 19.03 17.11
CA ARG A 176 -1.83 20.48 17.02
C ARG A 176 -1.31 21.20 18.26
N SER A 177 -1.49 20.63 19.44
CA SER A 177 -0.91 21.14 20.69
C SER A 177 0.62 21.13 20.63
N GLN A 178 1.24 20.04 20.18
CA GLN A 178 2.70 19.95 20.03
C GLN A 178 3.22 21.02 19.05
N ALA A 179 2.56 21.20 17.89
CA ALA A 179 2.93 22.22 16.92
C ALA A 179 2.83 23.65 17.49
N LEU A 180 1.78 23.93 18.27
CA LEU A 180 1.60 25.22 18.94
C LEU A 180 2.75 25.52 19.92
N PHE A 181 3.19 24.52 20.68
CA PHE A 181 4.29 24.68 21.65
C PHE A 181 5.68 24.72 21.00
N ALA A 182 5.89 23.95 19.93
CA ALA A 182 7.16 23.89 19.20
C ALA A 182 7.42 25.14 18.33
N GLY A 183 6.37 25.84 17.88
CA GLY A 183 6.45 27.00 16.99
C GLY A 183 7.08 28.27 17.57
N GLY A 184 7.51 28.28 18.84
CA GLY A 184 8.32 29.33 19.44
C GLY A 184 7.65 30.70 19.60
N SER A 185 6.35 30.82 19.34
CA SER A 185 5.61 32.09 19.41
C SER A 185 5.03 32.42 20.79
N LEU A 186 5.05 31.46 21.71
CA LEU A 186 4.48 31.61 23.06
C LEU A 186 5.59 31.70 24.12
N SER A 187 5.51 32.72 24.98
CA SER A 187 6.30 32.79 26.21
C SER A 187 5.91 31.68 27.18
N GLU A 188 6.73 31.42 28.19
CA GLU A 188 6.45 30.41 29.21
C GLU A 188 5.11 30.68 29.91
N ASP A 189 4.86 31.92 30.34
CA ASP A 189 3.57 32.36 30.92
C ASP A 189 2.37 32.08 30.00
N GLN A 190 2.54 32.23 28.68
CA GLN A 190 1.46 31.97 27.73
C GLN A 190 1.17 30.48 27.56
N LYS A 191 2.19 29.63 27.71
CA LYS A 191 2.01 28.18 27.73
C LYS A 191 1.25 27.75 28.98
N ASP A 192 1.59 28.33 30.12
CA ASP A 192 0.90 28.07 31.39
C ASP A 192 -0.57 28.50 31.33
N LEU A 193 -0.85 29.69 30.77
CA LEU A 193 -2.22 30.16 30.56
C LEU A 193 -3.02 29.22 29.66
N PHE A 194 -2.40 28.68 28.61
CA PHE A 194 -3.03 27.68 27.76
C PHE A 194 -3.40 26.42 28.56
N PHE A 195 -2.47 25.89 29.37
CA PHE A 195 -2.74 24.71 30.19
C PHE A 195 -3.80 24.98 31.27
N GLU A 196 -3.81 26.16 31.88
CA GLU A 196 -4.88 26.59 32.79
C GLU A 196 -6.25 26.56 32.09
N ALA A 197 -6.33 27.12 30.87
CA ALA A 197 -7.57 27.18 30.10
C ALA A 197 -8.09 25.78 29.74
N VAL A 198 -7.22 24.88 29.27
CA VAL A 198 -7.58 23.48 28.93
C VAL A 198 -8.02 22.71 30.18
N SER A 199 -7.29 22.85 31.29
CA SER A 199 -7.60 22.19 32.56
C SER A 199 -8.94 22.66 33.10
N ARG A 200 -9.19 23.99 33.10
CA ARG A 200 -10.48 24.56 33.50
C ARG A 200 -11.60 24.00 32.63
N ALA A 201 -11.45 23.94 31.31
CA ALA A 201 -12.45 23.38 30.42
C ALA A 201 -12.77 21.90 30.73
N TYR A 202 -11.76 21.08 31.02
CA TYR A 202 -11.97 19.69 31.45
C TYR A 202 -12.79 19.60 32.75
N PHE A 203 -12.40 20.36 33.78
CA PHE A 203 -13.11 20.34 35.06
C PHE A 203 -14.55 20.85 34.95
N MET A 204 -14.78 21.91 34.17
CA MET A 204 -16.13 22.41 33.89
C MET A 204 -16.98 21.32 33.20
N ASN A 205 -16.44 20.63 32.20
CA ASN A 205 -17.15 19.53 31.54
C ASN A 205 -17.43 18.35 32.47
N LYS A 206 -16.48 18.00 33.36
CA LYS A 206 -16.64 16.95 34.37
C LYS A 206 -17.74 17.33 35.39
N GLN A 207 -17.79 18.58 35.81
CA GLN A 207 -18.82 19.11 36.72
C GLN A 207 -20.20 19.13 36.06
N HIS A 208 -20.32 19.68 34.86
CA HIS A 208 -21.60 19.67 34.11
C HIS A 208 -22.10 18.26 33.81
N ALA A 209 -21.22 17.30 33.52
CA ALA A 209 -21.60 15.91 33.36
C ALA A 209 -22.13 15.30 34.68
N ARG A 210 -21.52 15.65 35.83
CA ARG A 210 -22.01 15.25 37.16
C ARG A 210 -23.37 15.87 37.49
N GLU A 211 -23.59 17.15 37.18
CA GLU A 211 -24.87 17.82 37.43
C GLU A 211 -25.99 17.23 36.56
N LYS A 212 -25.71 16.98 35.28
CA LYS A 212 -26.71 16.51 34.32
C LYS A 212 -27.00 15.01 34.41
N PHE A 213 -26.00 14.20 34.75
CA PHE A 213 -26.09 12.73 34.70
C PHE A 213 -25.79 12.04 36.04
N GLY A 214 -25.38 12.77 37.08
CA GLY A 214 -25.19 12.24 38.42
C GLY A 214 -26.52 11.95 39.11
N ARG A 215 -26.81 10.68 39.36
CA ARG A 215 -27.88 10.26 40.27
C ARG A 215 -27.66 10.91 41.65
N SER A 216 -28.70 11.50 42.24
CA SER A 216 -28.63 12.03 43.60
C SER A 216 -28.13 10.94 44.57
N GLY A 217 -27.00 11.19 45.25
CA GLY A 217 -26.55 10.30 46.35
C GLY A 217 -25.06 10.08 46.57
N ARG A 218 -24.13 10.92 46.09
CA ARG A 218 -22.74 10.91 46.59
C ARG A 218 -22.32 12.32 47.02
N PRO A 219 -21.94 12.56 48.29
CA PRO A 219 -21.53 13.88 48.75
C PRO A 219 -20.26 14.33 48.03
N ALA A 220 -20.14 15.65 47.83
CA ALA A 220 -19.14 16.32 47.00
C ALA A 220 -17.70 16.22 47.53
N ASP A 221 -17.52 15.63 48.71
CA ASP A 221 -16.31 15.76 49.53
C ASP A 221 -15.30 14.62 49.33
N ALA A 222 -15.65 13.62 48.50
CA ALA A 222 -14.70 12.61 48.04
C ALA A 222 -13.90 13.18 46.86
N ALA A 223 -12.94 14.05 47.17
CA ALA A 223 -11.90 14.43 46.23
C ALA A 223 -11.19 13.14 45.74
N ASP A 224 -11.12 12.97 44.41
CA ASP A 224 -10.26 11.95 43.82
C ASP A 224 -8.82 12.24 44.32
N PRO A 225 -8.05 11.25 44.79
CA PRO A 225 -6.68 11.51 45.25
C PRO A 225 -5.91 12.19 44.13
N GLU A 226 -5.32 13.35 44.42
CA GLU A 226 -4.46 14.06 43.47
C GLU A 226 -3.40 13.07 42.94
N PRO A 227 -3.12 13.05 41.63
CA PRO A 227 -1.97 12.32 41.14
C PRO A 227 -0.74 12.92 41.82
N ASP A 228 -0.01 12.09 42.59
CA ASP A 228 1.24 12.47 43.23
C ASP A 228 2.24 12.93 42.17
N THR A 229 2.31 14.25 41.98
CA THR A 229 3.29 14.93 41.13
C THR A 229 4.46 15.44 41.96
N SER A 230 4.81 14.77 43.05
CA SER A 230 6.07 15.03 43.74
C SER A 230 7.25 14.66 42.82
N PRO A 231 8.12 15.60 42.42
CA PRO A 231 9.33 15.24 41.70
C PRO A 231 10.19 14.39 42.63
N SER A 232 10.37 13.10 42.27
CA SER A 232 11.34 12.20 42.90
C SER A 232 12.73 12.80 42.74
N ASN A 233 13.19 13.53 43.75
CA ASN A 233 14.57 13.95 43.86
C ASN A 233 15.42 12.70 44.19
N LYS A 234 15.98 12.08 43.14
CA LYS A 234 17.05 11.08 43.30
C LYS A 234 18.38 11.81 43.25
N SER A 235 18.99 11.82 44.44
CA SER A 235 20.40 11.98 44.83
C SER A 235 21.44 12.31 43.76
#